data_AF-A0A1I2CCD0-F1
#
_entry.id   AF-A0A1I2CCD0-F1
#
_cell.length_a   1.000
_cell.length_b   1.000
_cell.length_c   1.000
_cell.angle_alpha   90.00
_cell.angle_beta   90.00
_cell.angle_gamma   90.00
#
_symmetry.space_group_name_H-M   'P 1'
#
loop_
_entity.id
_entity.type
_entity.pdbx_description
1 polymer ?
#
loop_
_entity_poly.entity_id
_entity_poly.type
_entity_poly.pdbx_seq_one_letter_code
_entity_poly.pdbx_strand_id
1 'polypeptide(L)'
;MKKNTLSALLCAGSLSVLGLPSAVAESVAVEGDSVFILDNSVAGSQIVVKNFTSGAPDSCLTDASLNLLGLGADTTATDIMIKNATAVITTYNNTSLITDVKLVNVANCVTNQTIPVKECITTVNNGLLTIPCVQYNGEILSVVLEQRGNSMNWELKSSPILNDTFKGYKADDDND
;
A
#
# COMPACT_ATOMS: atom_id res chain seq x y z
N MET A 1 -20.24 15.33 68.81
CA MET A 1 -20.78 16.02 67.60
C MET A 1 -19.64 16.76 66.91
N LYS A 2 -19.38 16.47 65.61
CA LYS A 2 -18.72 17.32 64.57
C LYS A 2 -17.28 17.83 64.88
N LYS A 3 -16.28 17.79 63.99
CA LYS A 3 -16.14 17.46 62.57
C LYS A 3 -14.64 17.25 62.26
N ASN A 4 -14.33 16.26 61.43
CA ASN A 4 -13.08 16.13 60.69
C ASN A 4 -12.80 17.38 59.85
N THR A 5 -11.52 17.72 59.63
CA THR A 5 -10.86 17.78 58.30
C THR A 5 -9.58 18.61 58.40
N LEU A 6 -8.41 17.96 58.47
CA LEU A 6 -7.15 18.56 58.05
C LEU A 6 -6.36 17.52 57.25
N SER A 7 -5.74 17.99 56.17
CA SER A 7 -4.83 17.25 55.27
C SER A 7 -5.44 16.25 54.29
N ALA A 8 -6.18 16.77 53.33
CA ALA A 8 -6.27 16.19 51.98
C ALA A 8 -6.08 17.32 50.95
N LEU A 9 -4.88 17.89 50.90
CA LEU A 9 -4.54 18.98 49.99
C LEU A 9 -3.06 18.90 49.62
N LEU A 10 -2.65 17.76 49.07
CA LEU A 10 -1.32 17.53 48.49
C LEU A 10 -1.42 16.38 47.49
N CYS A 11 -2.18 16.55 46.40
CA CYS A 11 -2.12 15.64 45.23
C CYS A 11 -2.68 16.24 43.93
N ALA A 12 -2.91 17.55 43.84
CA ALA A 12 -3.58 18.17 42.68
C ALA A 12 -2.72 19.22 41.99
N GLY A 13 -1.39 19.01 41.93
CA GLY A 13 -0.47 20.04 41.46
C GLY A 13 0.75 19.50 40.72
N SER A 14 0.59 18.46 39.89
CA SER A 14 1.64 18.06 38.94
C SER A 14 1.08 17.16 37.83
N LEU A 15 0.05 17.64 37.11
CA LEU A 15 -0.01 17.37 35.67
C LEU A 15 0.66 18.55 34.98
N SER A 16 1.97 18.63 35.13
CA SER A 16 2.82 19.38 34.24
C SER A 16 2.49 18.91 32.83
N VAL A 17 2.07 19.86 32.00
CA VAL A 17 1.87 19.77 30.56
C VAL A 17 2.98 18.89 29.97
N LEU A 18 2.69 17.59 29.80
CA LEU A 18 3.42 16.77 28.86
C LEU A 18 3.05 17.38 27.52
N GLY A 19 3.91 18.28 27.03
CA GLY A 19 3.94 18.68 25.65
C GLY A 19 4.21 17.41 24.85
N LEU A 20 3.15 16.64 24.61
CA LEU A 20 3.13 15.60 23.61
C LEU A 20 3.52 16.34 22.33
N PRO A 21 4.67 16.04 21.70
CA PRO A 21 4.92 16.56 20.38
C PRO A 21 3.72 16.12 19.55
N SER A 22 2.93 17.08 19.08
CA SER A 22 1.91 16.85 18.07
C SER A 22 2.63 16.56 16.76
N ALA A 23 3.32 15.42 16.71
CA ALA A 23 3.82 14.85 15.48
C ALA A 23 2.58 14.38 14.73
N VAL A 24 2.05 15.26 13.90
CA VAL A 24 1.02 14.89 12.94
C VAL A 24 1.70 13.89 12.01
N ALA A 25 1.18 12.67 11.94
CA ALA A 25 1.71 11.67 11.02
C ALA A 25 1.62 12.22 9.59
N GLU A 26 2.67 12.01 8.81
CA GLU A 26 2.68 12.34 7.39
C GLU A 26 1.55 11.56 6.68
N SER A 27 0.88 12.17 5.71
CA SER A 27 -0.08 11.43 4.88
C SER A 27 0.68 10.57 3.88
N VAL A 28 0.26 9.32 3.75
CA VAL A 28 0.93 8.28 2.97
C VAL A 28 -0.08 7.57 2.09
N ALA A 29 0.28 7.35 0.83
CA ALA A 29 -0.42 6.46 -0.08
C ALA A 29 0.52 5.36 -0.57
N VAL A 30 0.00 4.16 -0.76
CA VAL A 30 0.74 3.02 -1.29
C VAL A 30 0.05 2.53 -2.54
N GLU A 31 0.80 2.37 -3.63
CA GLU A 31 0.31 1.83 -4.89
C GLU A 31 1.42 0.99 -5.54
N GLY A 32 1.15 -0.30 -5.76
CA GLY A 32 2.18 -1.25 -6.20
C GLY A 32 3.34 -1.33 -5.21
N ASP A 33 4.56 -1.29 -5.74
CA ASP A 33 5.81 -1.33 -4.96
C ASP A 33 6.29 0.07 -4.50
N SER A 34 5.43 1.09 -4.58
CA SER A 34 5.77 2.47 -4.22
C SER A 34 4.95 2.99 -3.06
N VAL A 35 5.63 3.68 -2.15
CA VAL A 35 5.09 4.42 -1.02
C VAL A 35 5.29 5.90 -1.28
N PHE A 36 4.20 6.65 -1.38
CA PHE A 36 4.18 8.10 -1.59
C PHE A 36 3.89 8.79 -0.27
N ILE A 37 4.77 9.71 0.13
CA ILE A 37 4.70 10.42 1.41
C ILE A 37 4.60 11.91 1.12
N LEU A 38 3.61 12.58 1.72
CA LEU A 38 3.54 14.04 1.70
C LEU A 38 4.46 14.62 2.78
N ASP A 39 5.47 15.35 2.32
CA ASP A 39 6.45 16.03 3.16
C ASP A 39 6.24 17.55 3.09
N ASN A 40 5.76 18.12 4.19
CA ASN A 40 5.55 19.56 4.35
C ASN A 40 6.73 20.26 5.04
N SER A 41 7.86 19.58 5.27
CA SER A 41 9.04 20.18 5.92
C SER A 41 9.78 21.18 5.01
N VAL A 42 9.57 21.09 3.70
CA VAL A 42 10.14 22.00 2.70
C VAL A 42 9.12 23.06 2.26
N ALA A 43 9.61 24.24 1.90
CA ALA A 43 8.77 25.32 1.39
C ALA A 43 8.05 24.87 0.09
N GLY A 44 6.73 25.05 0.08
CA GLY A 44 5.88 24.66 -1.04
C GLY A 44 5.50 23.18 -1.10
N SER A 45 5.88 22.39 -0.08
CA SER A 45 5.59 20.96 0.11
C SER A 45 6.10 20.06 -1.01
N GLN A 46 6.35 18.79 -0.69
CA GLN A 46 6.80 17.82 -1.67
C GLN A 46 6.20 16.42 -1.49
N ILE A 47 6.32 15.60 -2.53
CA ILE A 47 6.09 14.16 -2.50
C ILE A 47 7.45 13.47 -2.44
N VAL A 48 7.65 12.63 -1.43
CA VAL A 48 8.78 11.71 -1.33
C VAL A 48 8.29 10.32 -1.71
N VAL A 49 9.03 9.62 -2.57
CA VAL A 49 8.70 8.23 -2.95
C VAL A 49 9.73 7.28 -2.36
N LYS A 50 9.25 6.16 -1.85
CA LYS A 50 10.07 5.05 -1.36
C LYS A 50 9.61 3.74 -1.97
N ASN A 51 10.54 2.81 -2.12
CA ASN A 51 10.21 1.45 -2.48
C ASN A 51 9.59 0.73 -1.26
N PHE A 52 8.43 0.08 -1.45
CA PHE A 52 7.67 -0.56 -0.38
C PHE A 52 8.46 -1.68 0.31
N THR A 53 9.14 -2.51 -0.47
CA THR A 53 9.85 -3.70 0.03
C THR A 53 11.13 -3.35 0.79
N SER A 54 11.90 -2.38 0.31
CA SER A 54 13.20 -2.02 0.89
C SER A 54 13.15 -0.80 1.80
N GLY A 55 12.11 0.02 1.71
CA GLY A 55 12.03 1.33 2.38
C GLY A 55 13.03 2.37 1.85
N ALA A 56 13.81 2.02 0.82
CA ALA A 56 14.80 2.92 0.24
C ALA A 56 14.11 4.04 -0.57
N PRO A 57 14.71 5.24 -0.63
CA PRO A 57 14.22 6.31 -1.50
C PRO A 57 14.17 5.85 -2.97
N ASP A 58 13.09 6.20 -3.65
CA ASP A 58 12.90 5.96 -5.08
C ASP A 58 12.98 7.30 -5.83
N SER A 59 13.81 7.34 -6.86
CA SER A 59 14.04 8.52 -7.67
C SER A 59 13.08 8.63 -8.87
N CYS A 60 12.02 7.84 -8.94
CA CYS A 60 11.05 7.84 -10.04
C CYS A 60 10.36 9.20 -10.31
N LEU A 61 10.42 10.18 -9.37
CA LEU A 61 9.96 11.57 -9.56
C LEU A 61 11.09 12.59 -9.81
N THR A 62 12.36 12.18 -9.87
CA THR A 62 13.51 13.12 -9.88
C THR A 62 13.73 13.89 -11.18
N ASP A 63 13.25 13.41 -12.32
CA ASP A 63 13.51 14.07 -13.62
C ASP A 63 12.53 15.21 -13.97
N ALA A 64 11.53 15.53 -13.13
CA ALA A 64 10.35 16.23 -13.64
C ALA A 64 9.88 17.49 -12.92
N SER A 65 10.57 18.05 -11.91
CA SER A 65 10.01 19.17 -11.12
C SER A 65 8.69 18.83 -10.41
N LEU A 66 8.29 17.55 -10.40
CA LEU A 66 6.97 17.06 -9.96
C LEU A 66 6.92 16.70 -8.48
N ASN A 67 8.08 16.50 -7.85
CA ASN A 67 8.11 16.24 -6.42
C ASN A 67 7.71 17.48 -5.62
N LEU A 68 8.10 18.69 -6.05
CA LEU A 68 7.67 19.95 -5.43
C LEU A 68 6.27 20.34 -5.89
N LEU A 69 5.36 20.58 -4.94
CA LEU A 69 3.97 20.93 -5.24
C LEU A 69 3.80 22.42 -5.60
N GLY A 70 4.77 23.25 -5.25
CA GLY A 70 4.77 24.69 -5.51
C GLY A 70 3.68 25.43 -4.75
N LEU A 71 3.33 24.97 -3.55
CA LEU A 71 2.31 25.60 -2.71
C LEU A 71 2.81 26.94 -2.16
N GLY A 72 1.87 27.88 -1.95
CA GLY A 72 2.17 29.12 -1.24
C GLY A 72 2.47 28.88 0.24
N ALA A 73 3.12 29.83 0.91
CA ALA A 73 3.54 29.69 2.32
C ALA A 73 2.37 29.40 3.29
N ASP A 74 1.17 29.86 2.93
CA ASP A 74 -0.06 29.68 3.71
C ASP A 74 -0.82 28.39 3.37
N THR A 75 -0.32 27.59 2.42
CA THR A 75 -1.00 26.40 1.91
C THR A 75 -0.18 25.15 2.22
N THR A 76 -0.81 24.17 2.86
CA THR A 76 -0.19 22.88 3.19
C THR A 76 -0.89 21.74 2.46
N ALA A 77 -0.14 20.68 2.14
CA ALA A 77 -0.72 19.44 1.63
C ALA A 77 -1.15 18.58 2.82
N THR A 78 -2.41 18.14 2.84
CA THR A 78 -2.99 17.44 4.00
C THR A 78 -3.22 15.96 3.75
N ASP A 79 -3.49 15.57 2.51
CA ASP A 79 -3.79 14.18 2.17
C ASP A 79 -3.36 13.82 0.75
N ILE A 80 -2.98 12.56 0.53
CA ILE A 80 -2.60 12.03 -0.78
C ILE A 80 -3.33 10.72 -1.07
N MET A 81 -3.81 10.59 -2.30
CA MET A 81 -4.35 9.35 -2.85
C MET A 81 -3.78 9.13 -4.25
N ILE A 82 -3.41 7.89 -4.58
CA ILE A 82 -3.01 7.55 -5.94
C ILE A 82 -4.21 6.93 -6.67
N LYS A 83 -4.50 7.43 -7.88
CA LYS A 83 -5.53 6.88 -8.75
C LYS A 83 -5.10 6.99 -10.20
N ASN A 84 -5.11 5.87 -10.91
CA ASN A 84 -4.76 5.81 -12.35
C ASN A 84 -3.45 6.56 -12.66
N ALA A 85 -2.37 6.23 -11.95
CA ALA A 85 -1.07 6.88 -12.10
C ALA A 85 -1.04 8.40 -11.82
N THR A 86 -2.05 8.93 -11.14
CA THR A 86 -2.11 10.34 -10.71
C THR A 86 -2.20 10.41 -9.18
N ALA A 87 -1.32 11.19 -8.57
CA ALA A 87 -1.46 11.60 -7.18
C ALA A 87 -2.46 12.75 -7.09
N VAL A 88 -3.54 12.51 -6.35
CA VAL A 88 -4.56 13.50 -5.98
C VAL A 88 -4.24 13.97 -4.58
N ILE A 89 -3.89 15.24 -4.44
CA ILE A 89 -3.38 15.80 -3.19
C ILE A 89 -4.33 16.87 -2.71
N THR A 90 -4.90 16.67 -1.53
CA THR A 90 -5.73 17.68 -0.89
C THR A 90 -4.83 18.74 -0.26
N THR A 91 -5.14 20.01 -0.49
CA THR A 91 -4.41 21.13 0.09
C THR A 91 -5.35 21.99 0.93
N TYR A 92 -4.80 22.67 1.93
CA TYR A 92 -5.55 23.57 2.79
C TYR A 92 -4.80 24.89 2.96
N ASN A 93 -5.48 26.01 2.71
CA ASN A 93 -4.94 27.34 2.93
C ASN A 93 -5.41 27.90 4.28
N ASN A 94 -4.48 28.21 5.18
CA ASN A 94 -4.78 28.67 6.53
C ASN A 94 -5.27 30.13 6.61
N THR A 95 -5.00 30.95 5.58
CA THR A 95 -5.40 32.35 5.50
C THR A 95 -6.81 32.48 4.92
N SER A 96 -7.10 31.77 3.82
CA SER A 96 -8.41 31.80 3.17
C SER A 96 -9.40 30.75 3.71
N LEU A 97 -8.91 29.76 4.47
CA LEU A 97 -9.68 28.63 5.00
C LEU A 97 -10.34 27.78 3.90
N ILE A 98 -9.67 27.67 2.76
CA ILE A 98 -10.15 26.94 1.58
C ILE A 98 -9.38 25.63 1.43
N THR A 99 -10.11 24.56 1.10
CA THR A 99 -9.56 23.29 0.64
C THR A 99 -9.57 23.24 -0.89
N ASP A 100 -8.47 22.78 -1.48
CA ASP A 100 -8.32 22.60 -2.93
C ASP A 100 -7.59 21.28 -3.23
N VAL A 101 -7.38 20.97 -4.51
CA VAL A 101 -6.72 19.75 -4.96
C VAL A 101 -5.58 20.07 -5.92
N LYS A 102 -4.41 19.47 -5.67
CA LYS A 102 -3.27 19.44 -6.58
C LYS A 102 -3.16 18.06 -7.22
N LEU A 103 -2.93 18.03 -8.53
CA LEU A 103 -2.74 16.78 -9.28
C LEU A 103 -1.29 16.67 -9.74
N VAL A 104 -0.68 15.51 -9.52
CA VAL A 104 0.69 15.21 -9.96
C VAL A 104 0.70 13.87 -10.69
N ASN A 105 1.28 13.83 -11.89
CA ASN A 105 1.45 12.57 -12.62
C ASN A 105 2.58 11.76 -11.96
N VAL A 106 2.28 10.54 -11.54
CA VAL A 106 3.21 9.62 -10.87
C VAL A 106 3.39 8.32 -11.64
N ALA A 107 3.01 8.26 -12.93
CA ALA A 107 3.06 7.05 -13.75
C ALA A 107 4.41 6.32 -13.74
N ASN A 108 5.51 7.08 -13.68
CA ASN A 108 6.86 6.51 -13.65
C ASN A 108 7.20 5.82 -12.31
N CYS A 109 6.46 6.13 -11.26
CA CYS A 109 6.60 5.49 -9.94
C CYS A 109 5.66 4.31 -9.79
N VAL A 110 4.47 4.38 -10.41
CA VAL A 110 3.54 3.25 -10.38
C VAL A 110 3.98 2.25 -11.44
N THR A 111 5.00 1.45 -11.12
CA THR A 111 5.30 0.26 -11.91
C THR A 111 4.14 -0.70 -11.77
N ASN A 112 3.18 -0.63 -12.70
CA ASN A 112 2.40 -1.81 -13.05
C ASN A 112 3.43 -2.90 -13.36
N GLN A 113 3.41 -4.03 -12.64
CA GLN A 113 4.22 -5.18 -13.03
C GLN A 113 3.85 -5.51 -14.48
N THR A 114 4.70 -5.08 -15.40
CA THR A 114 4.50 -5.31 -16.81
C THR A 114 5.02 -6.70 -17.04
N ILE A 115 4.16 -7.70 -16.94
CA ILE A 115 4.58 -9.06 -17.24
C ILE A 115 4.78 -9.13 -18.76
N PRO A 116 6.01 -9.39 -19.25
CA PRO A 116 6.23 -9.55 -20.67
C PRO A 116 5.29 -10.65 -21.20
N VAL A 117 4.63 -10.43 -22.33
CA VAL A 117 3.69 -11.41 -22.91
C VAL A 117 4.32 -12.82 -23.03
N LYS A 118 5.63 -12.88 -23.25
CA LYS A 118 6.41 -14.12 -23.29
C LYS A 118 6.41 -14.89 -21.96
N GLU A 119 6.39 -14.19 -20.84
CA GLU A 119 6.35 -14.76 -19.49
C GLU A 119 4.94 -15.20 -19.09
N CYS A 120 3.89 -14.73 -19.78
CA CYS A 120 2.50 -15.19 -19.62
C CYS A 120 2.04 -16.23 -20.67
N ILE A 121 2.96 -16.94 -21.32
CA ILE A 121 2.60 -18.01 -22.25
C ILE A 121 2.29 -19.28 -21.46
N THR A 122 1.07 -19.80 -21.63
CA THR A 122 0.70 -21.11 -21.12
C THR A 122 1.43 -22.19 -21.92
N THR A 123 2.07 -23.13 -21.22
CA THR A 123 2.84 -24.21 -21.87
C THR A 123 2.31 -25.58 -21.49
N VAL A 124 2.35 -26.51 -22.45
CA VAL A 124 2.09 -27.93 -22.22
C VAL A 124 3.35 -28.71 -22.56
N ASN A 125 3.92 -29.41 -21.59
CA ASN A 125 5.11 -30.24 -21.78
C ASN A 125 5.05 -31.48 -20.87
N ASN A 126 5.28 -32.66 -21.42
CA ASN A 126 5.30 -33.94 -20.69
C ASN A 126 4.09 -34.17 -19.77
N GLY A 127 2.87 -33.85 -20.26
CA GLY A 127 1.65 -34.01 -19.47
C GLY A 127 1.48 -32.96 -18.36
N LEU A 128 2.25 -31.88 -18.35
CA LEU A 128 2.09 -30.76 -17.43
C LEU A 128 1.62 -29.50 -18.17
N LEU A 129 0.53 -28.90 -17.71
CA LEU A 129 0.02 -27.61 -18.14
C LEU A 129 0.45 -26.55 -17.12
N THR A 130 1.33 -25.64 -17.54
CA THR A 130 1.83 -24.54 -16.69
C THR A 130 1.20 -23.22 -17.12
N ILE A 131 0.50 -22.57 -16.19
CA ILE A 131 -0.15 -21.26 -16.36
C ILE A 131 0.60 -20.26 -15.47
N PRO A 132 1.54 -19.47 -16.01
CA PRO A 132 2.47 -18.67 -15.21
C PRO A 132 1.89 -17.38 -14.61
N CYS A 133 0.74 -16.90 -15.09
CA CYS A 133 0.16 -15.61 -14.71
C CYS A 133 -1.28 -15.75 -14.22
N VAL A 134 -1.48 -16.43 -13.10
CA VAL A 134 -2.79 -16.53 -12.44
C VAL A 134 -2.87 -15.47 -11.35
N GLN A 135 -3.82 -14.55 -11.45
CA GLN A 135 -4.07 -13.56 -10.40
C GLN A 135 -4.95 -14.16 -9.29
N TYR A 136 -4.48 -14.13 -8.05
CA TYR A 136 -5.19 -14.60 -6.86
C TYR A 136 -4.91 -13.67 -5.68
N ASN A 137 -5.95 -13.13 -5.03
CA ASN A 137 -5.82 -12.18 -3.91
C ASN A 137 -4.87 -10.98 -4.16
N GLY A 138 -4.76 -10.53 -5.41
CA GLY A 138 -3.88 -9.42 -5.79
C GLY A 138 -2.44 -9.82 -6.12
N GLU A 139 -2.07 -11.07 -5.90
CA GLU A 139 -0.76 -11.62 -6.29
C GLU A 139 -0.84 -12.36 -7.64
N ILE A 140 0.29 -12.49 -8.33
CA ILE A 140 0.40 -13.22 -9.59
C ILE A 140 1.26 -14.46 -9.36
N LEU A 141 0.69 -15.63 -9.64
CA LEU A 141 1.23 -16.93 -9.30
C LEU A 141 1.31 -17.84 -10.53
N SER A 142 2.26 -18.78 -10.51
CA SER A 142 2.31 -19.88 -11.47
C SER A 142 1.55 -21.10 -10.94
N VAL A 143 0.69 -21.66 -11.79
CA VAL A 143 -0.09 -22.86 -11.49
C VAL A 143 0.36 -24.00 -12.39
N VAL A 144 0.59 -25.17 -11.82
CA VAL A 144 0.95 -26.38 -12.55
C VAL A 144 -0.14 -27.43 -12.39
N LEU A 145 -0.72 -27.83 -13.51
CA LEU A 145 -1.71 -28.88 -13.61
C LEU A 145 -1.10 -30.10 -14.30
N GLU A 146 -1.46 -31.31 -13.87
CA GLU A 146 -1.04 -32.57 -14.47
C GLU A 146 -2.17 -33.18 -15.29
N GLN A 147 -1.81 -33.81 -16.40
CA GLN A 147 -2.76 -34.46 -17.28
C GLN A 147 -3.32 -35.72 -16.62
N ARG A 148 -4.65 -35.85 -16.58
CA ARG A 148 -5.33 -37.05 -16.09
C ARG A 148 -5.31 -38.13 -17.17
N GLY A 149 -4.39 -39.09 -17.04
CA GLY A 149 -4.23 -40.19 -17.99
C GLY A 149 -3.98 -39.67 -19.42
N ASN A 150 -4.72 -40.21 -20.40
CA ASN A 150 -4.63 -39.78 -21.81
C ASN A 150 -5.76 -38.81 -22.21
N SER A 151 -6.47 -38.21 -21.25
CA SER A 151 -7.57 -37.30 -21.52
C SER A 151 -7.10 -35.84 -21.61
N MET A 152 -7.95 -34.95 -22.12
CA MET A 152 -7.74 -33.49 -22.08
C MET A 152 -8.15 -32.87 -20.73
N ASN A 153 -8.27 -33.68 -19.68
CA ASN A 153 -8.57 -33.23 -18.33
C ASN A 153 -7.27 -32.97 -17.57
N TRP A 154 -7.25 -31.88 -16.81
CA TRP A 154 -6.08 -31.42 -16.07
C TRP A 154 -6.43 -31.36 -14.58
N GLU A 155 -5.58 -31.95 -13.74
CA GLU A 155 -5.73 -32.00 -12.29
C GLU A 155 -4.70 -31.09 -11.63
N LEU A 156 -5.11 -30.39 -10.58
CA LEU A 156 -4.24 -29.44 -9.89
C LEU A 156 -3.20 -30.18 -9.04
N LYS A 157 -1.94 -30.13 -9.48
CA LYS A 157 -0.82 -30.83 -8.84
C LYS A 157 -0.11 -29.95 -7.82
N SER A 158 0.19 -28.71 -8.20
CA SER A 158 0.84 -27.74 -7.31
C SER A 158 0.45 -26.31 -7.65
N SER A 159 0.15 -25.56 -6.60
CA SER A 159 -0.02 -24.11 -6.63
C SER A 159 0.18 -23.56 -5.22
N PRO A 160 0.74 -22.36 -5.05
CA PRO A 160 0.69 -21.65 -3.77
C PRO A 160 -0.75 -21.50 -3.23
N ILE A 161 -1.75 -21.48 -4.13
CA ILE A 161 -3.19 -21.41 -3.83
C ILE A 161 -3.71 -22.67 -3.10
N LEU A 162 -3.06 -23.82 -3.29
CA LEU A 162 -3.47 -25.08 -2.64
C LEU A 162 -3.32 -25.03 -1.12
N ASN A 163 -2.34 -24.27 -0.61
CA ASN A 163 -2.06 -24.21 0.82
C ASN A 163 -3.14 -23.43 1.61
N ASP A 164 -3.84 -22.51 0.94
CA ASP A 164 -4.95 -21.74 1.51
C ASP A 164 -6.32 -22.40 1.30
N THR A 165 -6.50 -23.16 0.21
CA THR A 165 -7.84 -23.65 -0.19
C THR A 165 -8.14 -25.08 0.28
N PHE A 166 -7.14 -25.92 0.53
CA PHE A 166 -7.33 -27.36 0.83
C PHE A 166 -7.06 -27.79 2.28
N LYS A 167 -6.88 -26.84 3.23
CA LYS A 167 -6.95 -27.12 4.67
C LYS A 167 -8.40 -27.45 5.08
N GLY A 168 -8.93 -28.58 4.63
CA GLY A 168 -10.28 -29.03 5.02
C GLY A 168 -10.97 -29.98 4.06
N TYR A 169 -10.48 -30.16 2.84
CA TYR A 169 -11.08 -31.11 1.91
C TYR A 169 -10.57 -32.52 2.21
N LYS A 170 -11.32 -33.28 3.02
CA LYS A 170 -11.21 -34.74 3.02
C LYS A 170 -11.80 -35.22 1.70
N ALA A 171 -10.99 -35.88 0.89
CA ALA A 171 -11.51 -36.69 -0.19
C ALA A 171 -12.23 -37.87 0.48
N ASP A 172 -13.56 -37.94 0.33
CA ASP A 172 -14.26 -39.19 0.57
C ASP A 172 -13.86 -40.14 -0.58
N ASP A 173 -13.16 -41.22 -0.21
CA ASP A 173 -12.87 -42.34 -1.10
C ASP A 173 -14.21 -43.05 -1.41
N ASP A 174 -14.85 -42.66 -2.50
CA ASP A 174 -15.90 -43.47 -3.10
C ASP A 174 -15.22 -44.65 -3.84
N ASN A 175 -15.06 -45.76 -3.10
CA ASN A 175 -14.93 -47.08 -3.69
C ASN A 175 -16.31 -47.50 -4.26
N ASP A 176 -16.41 -47.58 -5.59
CA ASP A 176 -17.04 -48.70 -6.33
C ASP A 176 -16.82 -48.57 -7.85
#